data_AF-A0A0Q6V6Y3-F1
#
_entry.id   AF-A0A0Q6V6Y3-F1
#
_cell.length_a   1.000
_cell.length_b   1.000
_cell.length_c   1.000
_cell.angle_alpha   90.00
_cell.angle_beta   90.00
_cell.angle_gamma   90.00
#
_symmetry.space_group_name_H-M   'P 1'
#
loop_
_entity.id
_entity.type
_entity.pdbx_description
1 polymer ?
#
loop_
_entity_poly.entity_id
_entity_poly.type
_entity_poly.pdbx_seq_one_letter_code
_entity_poly.pdbx_strand_id
1 'polypeptide(L)'
;MRYYVLSTPAGDEVVRLSGGSAAYFETSTGRWVPDPLLAAEVRFGGEWRQVESHELPPGVAPVNEEQPRLRKSRSLRRGRHTRK
;
A
#
# COMPACT_ATOMS: atom_id res chain seq x y z
N MET A 1 -1.51 2.34 7.59
CA MET A 1 -0.67 2.80 6.47
C MET A 1 -0.27 4.27 6.72
N ARG A 2 0.92 4.74 6.32
CA ARG A 2 1.25 6.19 6.31
C ARG A 2 1.53 6.66 4.90
N TYR A 3 1.08 7.86 4.56
CA TYR A 3 1.32 8.47 3.25
C TYR A 3 2.17 9.72 3.40
N TYR A 4 3.04 9.94 2.44
CA TYR A 4 3.94 11.08 2.36
C TYR A 4 3.87 11.67 0.97
N VAL A 5 3.84 12.99 0.87
CA VAL A 5 3.81 13.71 -0.39
C VAL A 5 5.00 14.66 -0.42
N LEU A 6 5.70 14.66 -1.54
CA LEU A 6 6.74 15.62 -1.87
C LEU A 6 6.26 16.43 -3.07
N SER A 7 5.99 17.71 -2.87
CA SER A 7 5.58 18.60 -3.94
C SER A 7 6.83 19.19 -4.61
N THR A 8 7.10 18.78 -5.84
CA THR A 8 8.22 19.31 -6.64
C THR A 8 7.67 20.17 -7.80
N PRO A 9 8.50 21.04 -8.40
CA PRO A 9 8.11 21.76 -9.62
C PRO A 9 7.75 20.84 -10.80
N ALA A 10 8.22 19.59 -10.79
CA ALA A 10 7.92 18.58 -11.81
C ALA A 10 6.61 17.81 -11.55
N GLY A 11 6.03 17.97 -10.35
CA GLY A 11 4.81 17.28 -9.93
C GLY A 11 4.87 16.82 -8.48
N ASP A 12 3.73 16.35 -7.99
CA ASP A 12 3.62 15.74 -6.66
C ASP A 12 4.06 14.27 -6.73
N GLU A 13 5.04 13.92 -5.90
CA GLU A 13 5.45 12.54 -5.67
C GLU A 13 4.77 12.01 -4.42
N VAL A 14 4.23 10.79 -4.49
CA VAL A 14 3.48 10.19 -3.40
C VAL A 14 4.11 8.88 -2.99
N VAL A 15 4.35 8.75 -1.69
CA VAL A 15 4.97 7.57 -1.08
C VAL A 15 4.06 7.01 0.00
N ARG A 16 4.00 5.68 0.07
CA ARG A 16 3.34 4.97 1.17
C ARG A 16 4.37 4.19 1.98
N LEU A 17 4.26 4.22 3.30
CA LEU A 17 5.04 3.41 4.22
C LEU A 17 4.14 2.44 4.99
N SER A 18 4.53 1.18 5.01
CA SER A 18 3.90 0.12 5.81
C SER A 18 4.93 -0.82 6.39
N GLY A 19 5.02 -0.93 7.72
CA GLY A 19 5.85 -1.94 8.38
C GLY A 19 7.32 -1.97 7.95
N GLY A 20 7.89 -0.84 7.52
CA GLY A 20 9.27 -0.76 7.00
C GLY A 20 9.42 -0.96 5.50
N SER A 21 8.35 -1.26 4.76
CA SER A 21 8.32 -1.25 3.30
C SER A 21 7.84 0.12 2.80
N ALA A 22 8.54 0.65 1.81
CA ALA A 22 8.15 1.87 1.09
C ALA A 22 7.79 1.55 -0.37
N ALA A 23 6.89 2.34 -0.93
CA ALA A 23 6.55 2.31 -2.34
C ALA A 23 6.12 3.70 -2.79
N TYR A 24 6.51 4.12 -3.99
CA TYR A 24 6.01 5.34 -4.62
C TYR A 24 4.86 5.03 -5.56
N PHE A 25 4.02 6.02 -5.82
CA PHE A 25 2.95 5.94 -6.80
C PHE A 25 3.47 6.41 -8.17
N GLU A 26 3.50 5.49 -9.13
CA GLU A 26 3.86 5.79 -10.50
C GLU A 26 2.62 6.25 -11.27
N THR A 27 2.55 7.56 -11.57
CA THR A 27 1.39 8.18 -12.23
C THR A 27 1.18 7.71 -13.67
N SER A 28 2.24 7.32 -14.37
CA SER A 28 2.18 6.82 -15.75
C SER A 28 1.48 5.46 -15.86
N THR A 29 1.66 4.60 -14.86
CA THR A 29 1.09 3.24 -14.84
C THR A 29 -0.09 3.09 -13.87
N GLY A 30 -0.27 4.08 -12.97
CA GLY A 30 -1.26 4.04 -11.90
C GLY A 30 -0.96 2.98 -10.84
N ARG A 31 0.30 2.58 -10.68
CA ARG A 31 0.72 1.47 -9.81
C ARG A 31 1.61 1.93 -8.68
N TRP A 32 1.60 1.16 -7.59
CA TRP A 32 2.55 1.31 -6.50
C TRP A 32 3.79 0.48 -6.79
N VAL A 33 4.93 1.16 -6.91
CA VAL A 33 6.23 0.54 -7.16
C VAL A 33 7.01 0.46 -5.85
N PRO A 34 7.36 -0.74 -5.36
CA PRO A 34 8.16 -0.90 -4.15
C PRO A 34 9.56 -0.32 -4.32
N ASP A 35 9.99 0.48 -3.34
CA ASP A 35 11.34 1.00 -3.27
C ASP A 35 11.81 1.00 -1.81
N PRO A 36 12.74 0.10 -1.43
CA PRO A 36 13.20 0.01 -0.04
C PRO A 36 14.08 1.19 0.39
N LEU A 37 14.75 1.90 -0.52
CA LEU A 37 15.62 3.04 -0.20
C LEU A 37 14.79 4.28 0.14
N LEU A 38 13.63 4.40 -0.48
CA LEU A 38 12.69 5.49 -0.26
C LEU A 38 12.22 5.61 1.20
N ALA A 39 12.21 4.50 1.95
CA ALA A 39 11.92 4.51 3.39
C ALA A 39 12.93 5.34 4.19
N ALA A 40 14.20 5.31 3.78
CA ALA A 40 15.26 6.13 4.38
C ALA A 40 15.11 7.58 3.92
N GLU A 41 14.90 7.82 2.63
CA GLU A 41 14.72 9.18 2.09
C GLU A 41 13.57 9.92 2.74
N VAL A 42 12.42 9.28 2.94
CA VAL A 42 11.28 9.90 3.63
C VAL A 42 11.63 10.28 5.09
N ARG A 43 12.46 9.48 5.75
CA ARG A 43 12.86 9.73 7.15
C ARG A 43 13.93 10.79 7.30
N PHE A 44 14.84 10.92 6.33
CA PHE A 44 16.00 11.81 6.41
C PHE A 44 15.87 13.06 5.53
N GLY A 45 14.99 13.06 4.54
CA GLY A 45 14.94 14.04 3.46
C GLY A 45 14.26 15.37 3.79
N GLY A 46 13.62 15.52 4.96
CA GLY A 46 13.06 16.79 5.48
C GLY A 46 11.85 17.38 4.73
N GLU A 47 11.79 17.22 3.41
CA GLU A 47 10.81 17.84 2.50
C GLU A 47 9.50 17.04 2.37
N TRP A 48 9.44 15.84 2.97
CA TRP A 48 8.28 14.96 2.89
C TRP A 48 7.20 15.38 3.88
N ARG A 49 6.02 15.73 3.37
CA ARG A 49 4.85 16.03 4.19
C ARG A 49 4.03 14.76 4.41
N GLN A 50 3.86 14.35 5.68
CA GLN A 50 2.92 13.28 6.01
C GLN A 50 1.48 13.77 5.78
N VAL A 51 0.67 12.96 5.10
CA VAL A 51 -0.73 13.25 4.82
C VAL A 51 -1.61 12.05 5.15
N GLU A 52 -2.90 12.30 5.34
CA GLU A 52 -3.91 11.26 5.46
C GLU A 52 -4.36 10.71 4.11
N SER A 53 -4.97 9.52 4.12
CA SER A 53 -5.42 8.85 2.89
C SER A 53 -6.43 9.66 2.07
N HIS A 54 -7.23 10.52 2.72
CA HIS A 54 -8.24 11.35 2.09
C HIS A 54 -7.66 12.65 1.51
N GLU A 55 -6.41 12.97 1.84
CA GLU A 55 -5.68 14.16 1.38
C GLU A 55 -4.76 13.85 0.19
N LEU A 56 -4.80 12.61 -0.31
CA LEU A 56 -3.98 12.19 -1.44
C LEU A 56 -4.39 12.92 -2.73
N PRO A 57 -3.43 13.25 -3.61
CA PRO A 57 -3.72 13.84 -4.91
C PRO A 57 -4.72 13.00 -5.72
N PRO A 58 -5.56 13.63 -6.56
CA PRO A 58 -6.52 12.92 -7.40
C PRO A 58 -5.80 11.92 -8.32
N GLY A 59 -6.33 10.70 -8.40
CA GLY A 59 -5.74 9.62 -9.20
C GLY A 59 -4.83 8.68 -8.42
N VAL A 60 -4.43 9.03 -7.18
CA VAL A 60 -3.77 8.09 -6.28
C VAL A 60 -4.83 7.22 -5.64
N ALA A 61 -4.94 5.97 -6.11
CA ALA A 61 -5.83 5.01 -5.45
C ALA A 61 -5.25 4.71 -4.05
N PRO A 62 -5.98 5.02 -2.96
CA PRO A 62 -5.61 4.46 -1.67
C PRO A 62 -5.62 2.95 -1.85
N VAL A 63 -4.60 2.29 -1.29
CA VAL A 63 -4.66 0.84 -1.20
C VAL A 63 -5.91 0.57 -0.38
N ASN A 64 -6.97 0.08 -1.01
CA ASN A 64 -8.04 -0.55 -0.26
C ASN A 64 -7.31 -1.59 0.59
N GLU A 65 -7.17 -1.32 1.89
CA GLU A 65 -6.93 -2.35 2.89
C GLU A 65 -7.88 -3.46 2.49
N GLU A 66 -7.31 -4.61 2.15
CA GLU A 66 -8.03 -5.77 1.65
C GLU A 66 -9.45 -5.78 2.21
N GLN A 67 -10.44 -5.54 1.35
CA GLN A 67 -11.68 -6.28 1.52
C GLN A 67 -11.20 -7.71 1.73
N PRO A 68 -11.44 -8.32 2.91
CA PRO A 68 -10.90 -9.62 3.20
C PRO A 68 -11.37 -10.48 2.05
N ARG A 69 -10.43 -10.93 1.20
CA ARG A 69 -10.77 -11.85 0.13
C ARG A 69 -11.44 -12.98 0.86
N LEU A 70 -12.76 -13.08 0.73
CA LEU A 70 -13.58 -14.12 1.32
C LEU A 70 -12.93 -15.41 0.86
N ARG A 71 -12.05 -15.96 1.71
CA ARG A 71 -11.44 -17.26 1.53
C ARG A 71 -12.64 -18.18 1.59
N LYS A 72 -13.18 -18.52 0.42
CA LYS A 72 -14.28 -19.44 0.27
C LYS A 72 -13.96 -20.63 1.15
N SER A 73 -14.76 -20.76 2.20
CA SER A 73 -14.70 -21.78 3.20
C SER A 73 -14.84 -23.12 2.48
N ARG A 74 -13.74 -23.79 2.16
CA ARG A 74 -13.80 -25.24 1.94
C ARG A 74 -13.92 -25.84 3.33
N SER A 75 -15.17 -25.88 3.80
CA SER A 75 -15.57 -26.81 4.85
C SER A 75 -15.21 -28.22 4.36
N LEU A 76 -14.06 -28.71 4.79
CA LEU A 76 -13.73 -30.12 4.68
C LEU A 76 -14.70 -30.84 5.62
N ARG A 77 -15.86 -31.20 5.06
CA ARG A 77 -16.84 -32.06 5.72
C ARG A 77 -16.11 -33.31 6.20
N ARG A 78 -16.22 -33.55 7.51
CA ARG A 78 -15.93 -34.80 8.21
C ARG A 78 -16.33 -36.00 7.34
N GLY A 79 -15.35 -36.67 6.75
CA GLY A 79 -15.47 -38.03 6.22
C GLY A 79 -15.26 -39.01 7.36
N ARG A 80 -16.36 -39.43 7.98
CA ARG A 80 -16.43 -40.53 8.95
C ARG A 80 -16.06 -41.82 8.22
N HIS A 81 -14.83 -42.29 8.37
CA HIS A 81 -14.46 -43.65 7.96
C HIS A 81 -14.69 -44.58 9.16
N THR A 82 -15.87 -45.21 9.17
CA THR A 82 -16.14 -46.43 9.93
C THR A 82 -16.42 -47.55 8.94
N ARG A 83 -15.57 -48.58 8.93
CA ARG A 83 -15.72 -49.99 8.49
C ARG A 83 -14.36 -50.47 7.97
N LYS A 84 -13.82 -51.62 8.35
CA LYS A 84 -14.38 -52.83 8.97
C LYS A 84 -13.33 -53.42 9.91
#